data_AF-A0A954GYD3-F1
#
_entry.id   AF-A0A954GYD3-F1
#
_cell.length_a   1.000
_cell.length_b   1.000
_cell.length_c   1.000
_cell.angle_alpha   90.00
_cell.angle_beta   90.00
_cell.angle_gamma   90.00
#
_symmetry.space_group_name_H-M   'P 1'
#
loop_
_entity.id
_entity.type
_entity.pdbx_description
1 polymer ?
#
loop_
_entity_poly.entity_id
_entity_poly.type
_entity_poly.pdbx_seq_one_letter_code
_entity_poly.pdbx_strand_id
1 'polypeptide(L)'
;MSTRIDAKNQAKLWHESPAIMAEDLSRLVEWLQQNVLIPPVDPAHRKRRAFLVSPTRAAEAIELSEPLDLAVYEFGRGQKNSRVRQTLLAPLLDALREAVEGDGTGEVLLEGFHDVIETVARIQARADMQQRAEERIGNRSDILGAVIEDFGDELIVKSDKNGSIRIRGASNIPMFMAFWRAHGHRLSREAFLDLDPNVNEKNLERHRVRLCGRLQDILLEIVQSGNGYQMRRCS
;
A
#
# COMPACT_ATOMS: atom_id res chain seq x y z
N MET A 1 11.25 -3.19 25.73
CA MET A 1 10.95 -4.52 25.13
C MET A 1 9.61 -4.59 24.37
N SER A 2 8.90 -3.49 24.09
CA SER A 2 7.60 -3.50 23.39
C SER A 2 7.66 -3.18 21.88
N THR A 3 8.59 -2.33 21.46
CA THR A 3 8.62 -1.67 20.14
C THR A 3 8.64 -2.61 18.93
N ARG A 4 9.26 -3.79 19.05
CA ARG A 4 9.37 -4.73 17.92
C ARG A 4 8.10 -5.52 17.65
N ILE A 5 7.31 -5.81 18.68
CA ILE A 5 5.99 -6.46 18.51
C ILE A 5 5.04 -5.45 17.87
N ASP A 6 5.11 -4.20 18.32
CA ASP A 6 4.30 -3.10 17.81
C ASP A 6 4.61 -2.82 16.31
N ALA A 7 5.88 -2.79 15.92
CA ALA A 7 6.28 -2.61 14.52
C ALA A 7 5.76 -3.72 13.58
N LYS A 8 5.76 -4.98 14.04
CA LYS A 8 5.22 -6.11 13.25
C LYS A 8 3.71 -6.03 13.08
N ASN A 9 3.00 -5.61 14.13
CA ASN A 9 1.57 -5.40 14.06
C ASN A 9 1.23 -4.23 13.12
N GLN A 10 1.98 -3.14 13.18
CA GLN A 10 1.83 -2.00 12.27
C GLN A 10 2.06 -2.40 10.81
N ALA A 11 3.14 -3.14 10.54
CA ALA A 11 3.43 -3.67 9.21
C ALA A 11 2.30 -4.56 8.66
N LYS A 12 1.67 -5.38 9.53
CA LYS A 12 0.50 -6.19 9.17
C LYS A 12 -0.71 -5.31 8.80
N LEU A 13 -1.00 -4.28 9.59
CA LEU A 13 -2.08 -3.33 9.30
C LEU A 13 -1.84 -2.60 7.97
N TRP A 14 -0.60 -2.21 7.68
CA TRP A 14 -0.22 -1.59 6.41
C TRP A 14 -0.37 -2.53 5.20
N HIS A 15 -0.19 -3.84 5.40
CA HIS A 15 -0.50 -4.82 4.36
C HIS A 15 -2.00 -4.94 4.11
N GLU A 16 -2.81 -4.87 5.17
CA GLU A 16 -4.27 -4.99 5.10
C GLU A 16 -4.92 -3.71 4.54
N SER A 17 -4.36 -2.54 4.84
CA SER A 17 -4.86 -1.24 4.38
C SER A 17 -3.71 -0.29 4.02
N PRO A 18 -3.43 -0.11 2.72
CA PRO A 18 -2.46 0.88 2.25
C PRO A 18 -2.79 2.31 2.66
N ALA A 19 -4.05 2.62 2.96
CA ALA A 19 -4.48 3.93 3.43
C ALA A 19 -3.91 4.26 4.82
N ILE A 20 -3.82 3.27 5.72
CA ILE A 20 -3.22 3.46 7.05
C ILE A 20 -1.73 3.78 6.91
N MET A 21 -1.03 3.07 6.02
CA MET A 21 0.37 3.35 5.71
C MET A 21 0.57 4.76 5.14
N ALA A 22 -0.33 5.17 4.24
CA ALA A 22 -0.31 6.50 3.64
C ALA A 22 -0.47 7.58 4.73
N GLU A 23 -1.43 7.41 5.63
CA GLU A 23 -1.72 8.32 6.71
C GLU A 23 -0.55 8.45 7.70
N ASP A 24 -0.02 7.33 8.18
CA ASP A 24 1.07 7.33 9.16
C ASP A 24 2.33 8.04 8.61
N LEU A 25 2.73 7.70 7.39
CA LEU A 25 3.91 8.31 6.78
C LEU A 25 3.66 9.75 6.33
N SER A 26 2.43 10.11 5.94
CA SER A 26 2.07 11.49 5.62
C SER A 26 2.14 12.38 6.86
N ARG A 27 1.67 11.92 8.02
CA ARG A 27 1.82 12.66 9.29
C ARG A 27 3.29 12.94 9.62
N LEU A 28 4.17 11.96 9.42
CA LEU A 28 5.61 12.17 9.59
C LEU A 28 6.16 13.21 8.61
N VAL A 29 5.82 13.09 7.32
CA VAL A 29 6.28 14.03 6.28
C VAL A 29 5.79 15.44 6.55
N GLU A 30 4.51 15.61 6.90
CA GLU A 30 3.91 16.91 7.23
C GLU A 30 4.61 17.54 8.44
N TRP A 31 4.84 16.75 9.50
CA TRP A 31 5.53 17.22 10.68
C TRP A 31 6.95 17.68 10.33
N LEU A 32 7.71 16.88 9.57
CA LEU A 32 9.06 17.23 9.13
C LEU A 32 9.04 18.49 8.28
N GLN A 33 8.15 18.61 7.30
CA GLN A 33 8.04 19.79 6.44
C GLN A 33 7.74 21.09 7.21
N GLN A 34 7.00 21.00 8.32
CA GLN A 34 6.69 22.16 9.18
C GLN A 34 7.86 22.56 10.10
N ASN A 35 8.77 21.63 10.38
CA ASN A 35 9.82 21.79 11.38
C ASN A 35 11.25 21.82 10.80
N VAL A 36 11.39 21.61 9.50
CA VAL A 36 12.65 21.78 8.76
C VAL A 36 12.76 23.19 8.18
N LEU A 37 13.98 23.66 8.08
CA LEU A 37 14.35 24.92 7.47
C LEU A 37 14.68 24.70 6.00
N ILE A 38 14.32 25.66 5.17
CA ILE A 38 14.74 25.68 3.76
C ILE A 38 16.13 26.31 3.72
N PRO A 39 17.16 25.61 3.23
CA PRO A 39 18.50 26.18 3.15
C PRO A 39 18.47 27.46 2.30
N PRO A 40 19.28 28.48 2.63
CA PRO A 40 19.48 29.62 1.76
C PRO A 40 19.91 29.12 0.37
N VAL A 41 19.45 29.79 -0.69
CA VAL A 41 19.65 29.35 -2.08
C VAL A 41 21.14 29.37 -2.43
N ASP A 42 21.82 28.26 -2.15
CA ASP A 42 23.19 28.03 -2.58
C ASP A 42 23.16 27.36 -3.97
N PRO A 43 23.85 27.93 -4.97
CA PRO A 43 23.96 27.30 -6.29
C PRO A 43 24.54 25.87 -6.26
N ALA A 44 25.31 25.48 -5.23
CA ALA A 44 25.76 24.09 -5.04
C ALA A 44 24.61 23.15 -4.59
N HIS A 45 23.68 23.68 -3.80
CA HIS A 45 22.53 22.95 -3.25
C HIS A 45 21.29 22.99 -4.16
N ARG A 46 21.24 23.85 -5.19
CA ARG A 46 20.13 23.93 -6.16
C ARG A 46 19.75 22.59 -6.82
N LYS A 47 20.66 21.63 -6.91
CA LYS A 47 20.41 20.30 -7.52
C LYS A 47 19.88 19.26 -6.53
N ARG A 48 20.05 19.46 -5.23
CA ARG A 48 19.58 18.55 -4.18
C ARG A 48 18.51 19.31 -3.40
N ARG A 49 17.23 18.97 -3.59
CA ARG A 49 16.13 19.51 -2.77
C ARG A 49 16.39 19.12 -1.32
N ALA A 50 17.13 19.95 -0.62
CA ALA A 50 17.70 19.63 0.66
C ALA A 50 17.01 20.46 1.74
N PHE A 51 16.89 19.88 2.92
CA PHE A 51 16.21 20.47 4.06
C PHE A 51 17.19 20.52 5.22
N LEU A 52 17.09 21.57 6.03
CA LEU A 52 17.94 21.75 7.20
C LEU A 52 17.12 21.47 8.46
N VAL A 53 17.74 20.89 9.47
CA VAL A 53 17.09 20.65 10.77
C VAL A 53 17.98 21.13 11.90
N SER A 54 17.37 21.74 12.90
CA SER A 54 18.07 22.09 14.15
C SER A 54 18.23 20.86 15.04
N PRO A 55 19.26 20.78 15.90
CA PRO A 55 19.46 19.64 16.80
C PRO A 55 18.24 19.31 17.68
N THR A 56 17.57 20.35 18.21
CA THR A 56 16.36 20.18 19.04
C THR A 56 15.22 19.52 18.27
N ARG A 57 15.00 19.94 17.02
CA ARG A 57 13.96 19.33 16.14
C ARG A 57 14.38 17.96 15.65
N ALA A 58 15.68 17.71 15.51
CA ALA A 58 16.18 16.42 15.10
C ALA A 58 15.90 15.33 16.14
N ALA A 59 16.06 15.64 17.43
CA ALA A 59 15.70 14.73 18.52
C ALA A 59 14.20 14.35 18.48
N GLU A 60 13.32 15.34 18.32
CA GLU A 60 11.86 15.12 18.21
C GLU A 60 11.51 14.29 16.95
N ALA A 61 12.18 14.57 15.82
CA ALA A 61 12.01 13.82 14.59
C ALA A 61 12.44 12.35 14.71
N ILE A 62 13.49 12.05 15.47
CA ILE A 62 13.96 10.67 15.72
C ILE A 62 12.88 9.91 16.49
N GLU A 63 12.33 10.49 17.55
CA GLU A 63 11.27 9.85 18.35
C GLU A 63 10.03 9.49 17.51
N LEU A 64 9.68 10.34 16.54
CA LEU A 64 8.57 10.10 15.60
C LEU A 64 8.95 9.07 14.51
N SER A 65 10.19 9.09 14.03
CA SER A 65 10.63 8.31 12.87
C SER A 65 11.04 6.88 13.21
N GLU A 66 11.63 6.62 14.39
CA GLU A 66 12.15 5.29 14.76
C GLU A 66 11.08 4.18 14.80
N PRO A 67 9.89 4.40 15.39
CA PRO A 67 8.84 3.38 15.36
C PRO A 67 8.39 3.07 13.93
N LEU A 68 8.35 4.09 13.07
CA LEU A 68 7.95 3.96 11.67
C LEU A 68 9.02 3.27 10.83
N ASP A 69 10.31 3.52 11.07
CA ASP A 69 11.41 2.83 10.37
C ASP A 69 11.40 1.34 10.63
N LEU A 70 11.19 0.93 11.89
CA LEU A 70 11.03 -0.49 12.23
C LEU A 70 9.80 -1.11 11.53
N ALA A 71 8.69 -0.38 11.45
CA ALA A 71 7.49 -0.84 10.74
C ALA A 71 7.72 -0.93 9.22
N VAL A 72 8.42 0.03 8.61
CA VAL A 72 8.81 0.02 7.20
C VAL A 72 9.74 -1.15 6.89
N TYR A 73 10.70 -1.41 7.77
CA TYR A 73 11.59 -2.56 7.65
C TYR A 73 10.81 -3.89 7.69
N GLU A 74 9.94 -4.09 8.70
CA GLU A 74 9.13 -5.31 8.80
C GLU A 74 8.14 -5.44 7.63
N PHE A 75 7.54 -4.33 7.17
CA PHE A 75 6.67 -4.29 5.99
C PHE A 75 7.42 -4.72 4.73
N GLY A 76 8.59 -4.15 4.46
CA GLY A 76 9.39 -4.50 3.30
C GLY A 76 10.00 -5.90 3.41
N ARG A 77 10.27 -6.40 4.63
CA ARG A 77 10.69 -7.79 4.87
C ARG A 77 9.58 -8.78 4.52
N GLY A 78 8.33 -8.42 4.79
CA GLY A 78 7.14 -9.18 4.39
C GLY A 78 6.90 -9.21 2.88
N GLN A 79 7.49 -8.28 2.11
CA GLN A 79 7.22 -8.11 0.68
C GLN A 79 8.50 -8.01 -0.17
N LYS A 80 8.93 -9.13 -0.77
CA LYS A 80 10.13 -9.18 -1.62
C LYS A 80 10.09 -8.26 -2.86
N ASN A 81 8.91 -7.86 -3.31
CA ASN A 81 8.71 -7.03 -4.51
C ASN A 81 8.12 -5.65 -4.18
N SER A 82 8.13 -5.21 -2.92
CA SER A 82 7.58 -3.90 -2.57
C SER A 82 8.34 -2.77 -3.25
N ARG A 83 7.60 -1.77 -3.74
CA ARG A 83 8.20 -0.50 -4.19
C ARG A 83 8.61 0.39 -3.02
N VAL A 84 8.21 0.05 -1.79
CA VAL A 84 8.68 0.69 -0.57
C VAL A 84 9.93 -0.04 -0.10
N ARG A 85 11.07 0.65 -0.08
CA ARG A 85 12.33 0.06 0.36
C ARG A 85 12.33 -0.10 1.88
N GLN A 86 12.85 -1.21 2.38
CA GLN A 86 13.02 -1.46 3.82
C GLN A 86 13.89 -0.40 4.51
N THR A 87 14.74 0.28 3.73
CA THR A 87 15.65 1.31 4.19
C THR A 87 15.15 2.71 3.81
N LEU A 88 13.84 2.91 3.63
CA LEU A 88 13.30 4.20 3.19
C LEU A 88 13.65 5.32 4.17
N LEU A 89 13.51 5.07 5.48
CA LEU A 89 13.73 6.07 6.52
C LEU A 89 15.16 6.06 7.09
N ALA A 90 15.95 5.02 6.81
CA ALA A 90 17.32 4.92 7.32
C ALA A 90 18.21 6.14 6.99
N PRO A 91 18.28 6.64 5.74
CA PRO A 91 19.10 7.82 5.43
C PRO A 91 18.64 9.09 6.17
N LEU A 92 17.33 9.23 6.38
CA LEU A 92 16.76 10.33 7.14
C LEU A 92 17.15 10.21 8.62
N LEU A 93 17.01 9.02 9.21
CA LEU A 93 17.37 8.77 10.61
C LEU A 93 18.86 8.96 10.87
N ASP A 94 19.72 8.54 9.95
CA ASP A 94 21.17 8.72 10.06
C ASP A 94 21.51 10.22 10.07
N ALA A 95 20.95 11.01 9.14
CA ALA A 95 21.13 12.46 9.11
C ALA A 95 20.59 13.16 10.37
N LEU A 96 19.46 12.70 10.92
CA LEU A 96 18.90 13.24 12.15
C LEU A 96 19.79 12.92 13.36
N ARG A 97 20.36 11.72 13.44
CA ARG A 97 21.28 11.33 14.52
C ARG A 97 22.57 12.14 14.45
N GLU A 98 23.15 12.33 13.26
CA GLU A 98 24.29 13.21 13.07
C GLU A 98 24.00 14.64 13.56
N ALA A 99 22.77 15.15 13.35
CA ALA A 99 22.35 16.46 13.83
C ALA A 99 22.28 16.58 15.36
N VAL A 100 21.95 15.48 16.05
CA VAL A 100 21.89 15.44 17.52
C VAL A 100 23.26 15.18 18.13
N GLU A 101 24.06 14.31 17.51
CA GLU A 101 25.38 13.89 18.00
C GLU A 101 26.51 14.87 17.67
N GLY A 102 26.32 15.74 16.68
CA GLY A 102 27.24 16.82 16.37
C GLY A 102 27.33 17.88 17.47
N ASP A 103 28.26 18.84 17.29
CA ASP A 103 28.65 19.86 18.28
C ASP A 103 27.54 20.88 18.66
N GLY A 104 26.27 20.57 18.39
CA GLY A 104 25.08 21.30 18.85
C GLY A 104 24.85 22.67 18.20
N THR A 105 25.68 23.06 17.23
CA THR A 105 25.72 24.43 16.69
C THR A 105 25.36 24.55 15.21
N GLY A 106 25.30 23.44 14.47
CA GLY A 106 25.07 23.44 13.03
C GLY A 106 23.72 22.83 12.64
N GLU A 107 23.01 23.50 11.75
CA GLU A 107 21.89 22.90 11.01
C GLU A 107 22.42 21.77 10.11
N VAL A 108 21.77 20.61 10.13
CA VAL A 108 22.20 19.44 9.33
C VAL A 108 21.28 19.22 8.14
N LEU A 109 21.89 18.80 7.04
CA LEU A 109 21.21 18.48 5.79
C LEU A 109 20.48 17.13 5.90
N LEU A 110 19.17 17.13 5.72
CA LEU A 110 18.37 15.91 5.60
C LEU A 110 18.45 15.35 4.18
N GLU A 111 19.55 14.67 3.88
CA GLU A 111 19.66 13.91 2.64
C GLU A 111 18.62 12.76 2.62
N GLY A 112 17.98 12.54 1.47
CA GLY A 112 16.97 11.49 1.31
C GLY A 112 15.55 11.86 1.76
N PHE A 113 15.32 12.98 2.46
CA PHE A 113 13.96 13.39 2.84
C PHE A 113 13.06 13.61 1.61
N HIS A 114 13.63 14.08 0.50
CA HIS A 114 12.89 14.21 -0.75
C HIS A 114 12.34 12.88 -1.28
N ASP A 115 13.14 11.80 -1.21
CA ASP A 115 12.74 10.46 -1.65
C ASP A 115 11.63 9.90 -0.76
N VAL A 116 11.64 10.24 0.53
CA VAL A 116 10.56 9.92 1.47
C VAL A 116 9.28 10.63 1.03
N ILE A 117 9.31 11.94 0.77
CA ILE A 117 8.17 12.73 0.29
C ILE A 117 7.57 12.10 -0.98
N GLU A 118 8.40 11.81 -1.98
CA GLU A 118 7.93 11.21 -3.24
C GLU A 118 7.33 9.82 -3.04
N THR A 119 7.93 9.01 -2.16
CA THR A 119 7.42 7.67 -1.85
C THR A 119 6.08 7.74 -1.15
N VAL A 120 5.92 8.63 -0.18
CA VAL A 120 4.65 8.85 0.55
C VAL A 120 3.57 9.37 -0.40
N ALA A 121 3.87 10.35 -1.25
CA ALA A 121 2.92 10.86 -2.23
C ALA A 121 2.41 9.76 -3.17
N ARG A 122 3.28 8.83 -3.58
CA ARG A 122 2.89 7.67 -4.39
C ARG A 122 1.99 6.68 -3.62
N ILE A 123 2.26 6.46 -2.34
CA ILE A 123 1.42 5.60 -1.48
C ILE A 123 0.04 6.25 -1.30
N GLN A 124 -0.01 7.56 -1.02
CA GLN A 124 -1.27 8.31 -0.90
C GLN A 124 -2.09 8.27 -2.19
N ALA A 125 -1.48 8.55 -3.34
CA ALA A 125 -2.17 8.48 -4.62
C ALA A 125 -2.76 7.08 -4.88
N ARG A 126 -2.08 6.02 -4.43
CA ARG A 126 -2.61 4.65 -4.50
C ARG A 126 -3.81 4.46 -3.56
N ALA A 127 -3.71 4.91 -2.32
CA ALA A 127 -4.81 4.83 -1.36
C ALA A 127 -6.05 5.57 -1.88
N ASP A 128 -5.89 6.78 -2.39
CA ASP A 128 -6.97 7.58 -2.98
C ASP A 128 -7.60 6.90 -4.20
N MET A 129 -6.78 6.30 -5.08
CA MET A 129 -7.28 5.54 -6.22
C MET A 129 -8.09 4.32 -5.78
N GLN A 130 -7.64 3.61 -4.75
CA GLN A 130 -8.34 2.47 -4.19
C GLN A 130 -9.67 2.88 -3.55
N GLN A 131 -9.68 3.96 -2.77
CA GLN A 131 -10.89 4.50 -2.15
C GLN A 131 -11.89 5.01 -3.20
N ARG A 132 -11.43 5.73 -4.22
CA ARG A 132 -12.30 6.18 -5.32
C ARG A 132 -12.86 5.03 -6.14
N ALA A 133 -12.10 3.94 -6.29
CA ALA A 133 -12.60 2.72 -6.92
C ALA A 133 -13.65 2.04 -6.04
N GLU A 134 -13.50 2.05 -4.72
CA GLU A 134 -14.49 1.58 -3.76
C GLU A 134 -15.79 2.39 -3.82
N GLU A 135 -15.70 3.71 -3.86
CA GLU A 135 -16.86 4.61 -3.88
C GLU A 135 -17.60 4.61 -5.23
N ARG A 136 -16.90 4.35 -6.35
CA ARG A 136 -17.51 4.36 -7.70
C ARG A 136 -18.27 3.10 -8.06
N ILE A 137 -18.05 1.99 -7.35
CA ILE A 137 -18.43 0.68 -7.85
C ILE A 137 -19.64 0.20 -7.06
N GLY A 138 -20.79 0.38 -7.69
CA GLY A 138 -22.05 -0.10 -7.14
C GLY A 138 -22.02 -1.60 -6.87
N ASN A 139 -22.86 -2.02 -5.95
CA ASN A 139 -22.99 -3.42 -5.55
C ASN A 139 -23.53 -4.32 -6.65
N ARG A 140 -23.84 -3.80 -7.85
CA ARG A 140 -24.39 -4.54 -8.98
C ARG A 140 -23.51 -4.37 -10.22
N SER A 141 -23.23 -5.47 -10.90
CA SER A 141 -22.62 -5.50 -12.23
C SER A 141 -23.62 -6.02 -13.25
N ASP A 142 -23.99 -5.18 -14.22
CA ASP A 142 -24.84 -5.60 -15.34
C ASP A 142 -24.09 -6.47 -16.35
N ILE A 143 -22.77 -6.30 -16.48
CA ILE A 143 -21.91 -7.14 -17.33
C ILE A 143 -21.92 -8.59 -16.84
N LEU A 144 -21.82 -8.78 -15.52
CA LEU A 144 -21.83 -10.11 -14.91
C LEU A 144 -23.24 -10.60 -14.57
N GLY A 145 -24.24 -9.71 -14.57
CA GLY A 145 -25.58 -10.01 -14.07
C GLY A 145 -25.55 -10.46 -12.61
N ALA A 146 -24.73 -9.79 -11.78
CA ALA A 146 -24.51 -10.19 -10.40
C ALA A 146 -24.60 -9.00 -9.44
N VAL A 147 -24.86 -9.31 -8.17
CA VAL A 147 -24.89 -8.36 -7.05
C VAL A 147 -24.00 -8.88 -5.93
N ILE A 148 -23.34 -7.97 -5.21
CA ILE A 148 -22.51 -8.26 -4.06
C ILE A 148 -23.08 -7.62 -2.80
N GLU A 149 -22.98 -8.32 -1.68
CA GLU A 149 -23.27 -7.79 -0.34
C GLU A 149 -22.03 -8.01 0.53
N ASP A 150 -21.46 -6.91 1.02
CA ASP A 150 -20.22 -6.90 1.80
C ASP A 150 -20.53 -6.78 3.30
N PHE A 151 -20.05 -7.75 4.07
CA PHE A 151 -20.18 -7.81 5.53
C PHE A 151 -18.81 -7.72 6.23
N GLY A 152 -17.76 -7.29 5.52
CA GLY A 152 -16.40 -7.10 6.02
C GLY A 152 -15.54 -8.35 5.93
N ASP A 153 -15.83 -9.39 6.70
CA ASP A 153 -15.11 -10.67 6.69
C ASP A 153 -15.71 -11.72 5.74
N GLU A 154 -16.89 -11.39 5.19
CA GLU A 154 -17.68 -12.21 4.28
C GLU A 154 -18.25 -11.36 3.16
N LEU A 155 -18.20 -11.90 1.94
CA LEU A 155 -18.83 -11.32 0.77
C LEU A 155 -19.84 -12.31 0.18
N ILE A 156 -21.09 -11.90 0.04
CA ILE A 156 -22.12 -12.70 -0.62
C ILE A 156 -22.24 -12.23 -2.06
N VAL A 157 -22.05 -13.15 -3.01
CA VAL A 157 -22.21 -12.87 -4.44
C VAL A 157 -23.43 -13.60 -4.95
N LYS A 158 -24.41 -12.85 -5.46
CA LYS A 158 -25.68 -13.35 -5.99
C LYS A 158 -25.71 -13.14 -7.50
N SER A 159 -25.90 -14.17 -8.29
CA SER A 159 -26.19 -13.99 -9.73
C SER A 159 -27.69 -13.95 -9.97
N ASP A 160 -28.09 -13.23 -11.02
CA ASP A 160 -29.47 -13.13 -11.51
C ASP A 160 -30.13 -14.48 -11.83
N LYS A 161 -29.34 -15.52 -12.10
CA LYS A 161 -29.82 -16.82 -12.57
C LYS A 161 -29.54 -17.99 -11.61
N ASN A 162 -28.39 -18.00 -10.92
CA ASN A 162 -27.85 -19.24 -10.32
C ASN A 162 -27.48 -19.11 -8.84
N GLY A 163 -28.37 -18.56 -8.03
CA GLY A 163 -28.23 -18.58 -6.58
C GLY A 163 -27.12 -17.67 -6.06
N SER A 164 -26.55 -18.02 -4.92
CA SER A 164 -25.58 -17.19 -4.21
C SER A 164 -24.42 -18.01 -3.66
N ILE A 165 -23.21 -17.46 -3.76
CA ILE A 165 -22.04 -17.99 -3.06
C ILE A 165 -21.62 -17.08 -1.94
N ARG A 166 -20.91 -17.66 -0.97
CA ARG A 166 -20.21 -16.94 0.08
C ARG A 166 -18.72 -17.02 -0.16
N ILE A 167 -18.10 -15.87 -0.31
CA ILE A 167 -16.65 -15.72 -0.39
C ILE A 167 -16.16 -15.31 0.99
N ARG A 168 -15.30 -16.13 1.58
CA ARG A 168 -14.69 -15.90 2.88
C ARG A 168 -13.17 -15.97 2.79
N GLY A 169 -12.52 -15.22 3.67
CA GLY A 169 -11.08 -15.27 3.91
C GLY A 169 -10.30 -14.14 3.23
N ALA A 170 -9.26 -13.69 3.95
CA ALA A 170 -8.44 -12.52 3.63
C ALA A 170 -7.75 -12.55 2.26
N SER A 171 -7.57 -13.72 1.63
CA SER A 171 -7.00 -13.81 0.28
C SER A 171 -8.07 -13.83 -0.83
N ASN A 172 -9.29 -14.32 -0.57
CA ASN A 172 -10.30 -14.47 -1.61
C ASN A 172 -11.13 -13.19 -1.81
N ILE A 173 -11.46 -12.48 -0.72
CA ILE A 173 -12.28 -11.26 -0.80
C ILE A 173 -11.53 -10.14 -1.54
N PRO A 174 -10.29 -9.76 -1.17
CA PRO A 174 -9.58 -8.68 -1.88
C PRO A 174 -9.40 -8.99 -3.37
N MET A 175 -9.17 -10.26 -3.70
CA MET A 175 -8.96 -10.71 -5.07
C MET A 175 -10.24 -10.68 -5.90
N PHE A 176 -11.35 -11.19 -5.35
CA PHE A 176 -12.65 -11.07 -6.00
C PHE A 176 -13.01 -9.60 -6.19
N MET A 177 -12.84 -8.78 -5.15
CA MET A 177 -13.15 -7.36 -5.22
C MET A 177 -12.27 -6.63 -6.23
N ALA A 178 -11.01 -7.01 -6.41
CA ALA A 178 -10.19 -6.43 -7.46
C ALA A 178 -10.74 -6.73 -8.88
N PHE A 179 -11.21 -7.96 -9.15
CA PHE A 179 -11.89 -8.26 -10.42
C PHE A 179 -13.21 -7.51 -10.54
N TRP A 180 -13.99 -7.49 -9.47
CA TRP A 180 -15.26 -6.77 -9.42
C TRP A 180 -15.08 -5.30 -9.77
N ARG A 181 -14.03 -4.69 -9.21
CA ARG A 181 -13.74 -3.26 -9.33
C ARG A 181 -13.01 -2.87 -10.63
N ALA A 182 -12.41 -3.83 -11.32
CA ALA A 182 -11.70 -3.53 -12.55
C ALA A 182 -12.66 -3.19 -13.71
N HIS A 183 -12.26 -2.25 -14.58
CA HIS A 183 -13.05 -1.91 -15.77
C HIS A 183 -13.27 -3.15 -16.65
N GLY A 184 -14.53 -3.42 -17.01
CA GLY A 184 -14.90 -4.63 -17.75
C GLY A 184 -14.54 -5.94 -17.04
N HIS A 185 -14.30 -5.89 -15.73
CA HIS A 185 -13.85 -6.99 -14.89
C HIS A 185 -12.54 -7.64 -15.34
N ARG A 186 -11.64 -6.82 -15.90
CA ARG A 186 -10.36 -7.25 -16.44
C ARG A 186 -9.19 -6.72 -15.62
N LEU A 187 -8.35 -7.62 -15.13
CA LEU A 187 -7.11 -7.30 -14.43
C LEU A 187 -5.90 -7.70 -15.28
N SER A 188 -4.91 -6.81 -15.41
CA SER A 188 -3.61 -7.18 -15.95
C SER A 188 -2.86 -8.10 -14.98
N ARG A 189 -1.89 -8.88 -15.47
CA ARG A 189 -1.04 -9.72 -14.59
C ARG A 189 -0.29 -8.88 -13.55
N GLU A 190 0.21 -7.72 -13.94
CA GLU A 190 0.89 -6.76 -13.04
C GLU A 190 -0.06 -6.25 -11.96
N ALA A 191 -1.24 -5.77 -12.34
CA ALA A 191 -2.24 -5.27 -11.40
C ALA A 191 -2.66 -6.36 -10.39
N PHE A 192 -2.68 -7.62 -10.81
CA PHE A 192 -2.98 -8.72 -9.90
C PHE A 192 -1.85 -9.01 -8.92
N LEU A 193 -0.61 -9.09 -9.40
CA LEU A 193 0.56 -9.32 -8.53
C LEU A 193 0.74 -8.19 -7.50
N ASP A 194 0.20 -7.00 -7.79
CA ASP A 194 0.16 -5.86 -6.88
C ASP A 194 -0.93 -5.95 -5.78
N LEU A 195 -1.90 -6.88 -5.88
CA LEU A 195 -3.02 -7.06 -4.92
C LEU A 195 -2.63 -7.87 -3.68
N ASP A 196 -1.90 -8.97 -3.87
CA ASP A 196 -1.43 -9.82 -2.78
C ASP A 196 0.07 -10.09 -2.98
N PRO A 197 0.94 -9.51 -2.15
CA PRO A 197 2.38 -9.66 -2.27
C PRO A 197 2.88 -11.10 -2.02
N ASN A 198 2.05 -11.97 -1.42
CA ASN A 198 2.36 -13.39 -1.24
C ASN A 198 2.06 -14.22 -2.50
N VAL A 199 1.46 -13.60 -3.52
CA VAL A 199 1.12 -14.24 -4.78
C VAL A 199 2.25 -14.01 -5.79
N ASN A 200 2.91 -15.10 -6.17
CA ASN A 200 3.76 -15.17 -7.36
C ASN A 200 2.99 -15.77 -8.54
N GLU A 201 3.55 -15.79 -9.75
CA GLU A 201 2.86 -16.32 -10.94
C GLU A 201 2.35 -17.78 -10.80
N LYS A 202 3.03 -18.63 -10.03
CA LYS A 202 2.55 -19.99 -9.73
C LYS A 202 1.37 -20.00 -8.77
N ASN A 203 1.38 -19.13 -7.76
CA ASN A 203 0.30 -18.95 -6.81
C ASN A 203 -0.90 -18.25 -7.45
N LEU A 204 -0.67 -17.38 -8.44
CA LEU A 204 -1.67 -16.65 -9.21
C LEU A 204 -2.59 -17.62 -9.94
N GLU A 205 -2.01 -18.54 -10.68
CA GLU A 205 -2.78 -19.54 -11.42
C GLU A 205 -3.54 -20.46 -10.44
N ARG A 206 -2.90 -20.85 -9.34
CA ARG A 206 -3.56 -21.64 -8.29
C ARG A 206 -4.73 -20.90 -7.64
N HIS A 207 -4.59 -19.60 -7.36
CA HIS A 207 -5.66 -18.79 -6.80
C HIS A 207 -6.78 -18.54 -7.79
N ARG A 208 -6.45 -18.26 -9.06
CA ARG A 208 -7.42 -18.18 -10.15
C ARG A 208 -8.25 -19.46 -10.21
N VAL A 209 -7.62 -20.63 -10.23
CA VAL A 209 -8.32 -21.92 -10.27
C VAL A 209 -9.23 -22.11 -9.06
N ARG A 210 -8.77 -21.78 -7.85
CA ARG A 210 -9.59 -21.89 -6.63
C ARG A 210 -10.79 -20.94 -6.64
N LEU A 211 -10.58 -19.67 -6.98
CA LEU A 211 -11.62 -18.66 -7.02
C LEU A 211 -12.62 -18.98 -8.14
N CYS A 212 -12.13 -19.36 -9.33
CA CYS A 212 -12.95 -19.80 -10.45
C CYS A 212 -13.80 -21.01 -10.09
N GLY A 213 -13.25 -22.01 -9.38
CA GLY A 213 -14.01 -23.17 -8.94
C GLY A 213 -15.19 -22.83 -8.04
N ARG A 214 -15.08 -21.79 -7.20
CA ARG A 214 -16.20 -21.28 -6.39
C ARG A 214 -17.19 -20.46 -7.20
N LEU A 215 -16.70 -19.69 -8.16
CA LEU A 215 -17.52 -18.81 -9.00
C LEU A 215 -18.39 -19.59 -9.99
N GLN A 216 -17.99 -20.80 -10.38
CA GLN A 216 -18.75 -21.64 -11.29
C GLN A 216 -20.16 -21.97 -10.74
N ASP A 217 -20.32 -22.07 -9.42
CA ASP A 217 -21.62 -22.32 -8.77
C ASP A 217 -22.66 -21.23 -9.09
N ILE A 218 -22.20 -20.00 -9.39
CA ILE A 218 -23.06 -18.86 -9.77
C ILE A 218 -22.89 -18.46 -11.25
N LEU A 219 -22.36 -19.36 -12.09
CA LEU A 219 -22.10 -19.14 -13.53
C LEU A 219 -21.14 -17.97 -13.82
N LEU A 220 -20.15 -17.75 -12.96
CA LEU A 220 -19.05 -16.85 -13.23
C LEU A 220 -17.76 -17.65 -13.40
N GLU A 221 -16.89 -17.18 -14.28
CA GLU A 221 -15.56 -17.77 -14.51
C GLU A 221 -14.50 -16.70 -14.63
N ILE A 222 -13.25 -17.08 -14.36
CA ILE A 222 -12.08 -16.22 -14.57
C ILE A 222 -11.22 -16.85 -15.66
N VAL A 223 -11.14 -16.21 -16.81
CA VAL A 223 -10.40 -16.68 -17.98
C VAL A 223 -9.17 -15.84 -18.24
N GLN A 224 -8.18 -16.42 -18.92
CA GLN A 224 -7.03 -15.67 -19.39
C GLN A 224 -7.44 -14.79 -20.59
N SER A 225 -7.06 -13.52 -20.58
CA SER A 225 -7.45 -12.53 -21.60
C SER A 225 -6.29 -11.59 -21.90
N GLY A 226 -5.57 -11.86 -22.99
CA GLY A 226 -4.33 -11.15 -23.35
C GLY A 226 -3.23 -11.33 -22.31
N ASN A 227 -2.67 -10.22 -21.81
CA ASN A 227 -1.63 -10.19 -20.78
C ASN A 227 -2.17 -10.27 -19.32
N GLY A 228 -3.41 -10.72 -19.13
CA GLY A 228 -4.06 -10.74 -17.83
C GLY A 228 -5.23 -11.70 -17.75
N TYR A 229 -6.18 -11.39 -16.89
CA TYR A 229 -7.35 -12.21 -16.59
C TYR A 229 -8.62 -11.38 -16.65
N GLN A 230 -9.73 -12.04 -16.98
CA GLN A 230 -11.04 -11.43 -17.04
C GLN A 230 -12.06 -12.31 -16.31
N MET A 231 -12.82 -11.72 -15.40
CA MET A 231 -14.01 -12.34 -14.82
C MET A 231 -15.20 -12.10 -15.75
N ARG A 232 -15.92 -13.15 -16.11
CA ARG A 232 -17.06 -13.09 -17.03
C ARG A 232 -18.11 -14.14 -16.67
N ARG A 233 -19.27 -14.06 -17.31
CA ARG A 233 -20.30 -15.11 -17.21
C ARG A 233 -19.82 -16.37 -17.95
N CYS A 234 -20.14 -17.54 -17.39
CA CYS A 234 -19.99 -18.80 -18.10
C CYS A 234 -20.88 -18.77 -19.36
N SER A 235 -20.33 -19.24 -20.48
CA SER A 235 -21.05 -19.45 -21.73
C SER A 235 -22.02 -20.62 -21.65
#